data_AF-A0A520GTY2-F1
#
_entry.id   AF-A0A520GTY2-F1
#
_cell.length_a   1.000
_cell.length_b   1.000
_cell.length_c   1.000
_cell.angle_alpha   90.00
_cell.angle_beta   90.00
_cell.angle_gamma   90.00
#
_symmetry.space_group_name_H-M   'P 1'
#
loop_
_entity.id
_entity.type
_entity.pdbx_description
1 polymer ?
#
loop_
_entity_poly.entity_id
_entity_poly.type
_entity_poly.pdbx_seq_one_letter_code
_entity_poly.pdbx_strand_id
1 'polypeptide(L)'
;SRVTVRIAPRFPLAQALGANGRLAVGDPAYVPAGIYAQTALTRLGVWPSVQTRLARADNVRVALSYVARHEAPLGIVYETDARAEPGVRIVGLFPEASHPAIDYPAALVRGATPAARGFAAYLQSPAAKATFRRYGFRTFG
;
A
#
# COMPACT_ATOMS: atom_id res chain seq x y z
N SER A 1 1.40 20.30 2.00
CA SER A 1 -0.04 20.21 1.70
C SER A 1 -0.87 19.97 2.96
N ARG A 2 -1.98 20.70 3.16
CA ARG A 2 -2.94 20.52 4.27
C ARG A 2 -4.06 19.52 3.96
N VAL A 3 -4.01 18.87 2.79
CA VAL A 3 -5.06 17.93 2.34
C VAL A 3 -5.20 16.80 3.37
N THR A 4 -6.43 16.59 3.82
CA THR A 4 -6.85 15.47 4.65
C THR A 4 -8.07 14.87 3.99
N VAL A 5 -8.09 13.55 3.83
CA VAL A 5 -9.14 12.83 3.13
C VAL A 5 -9.83 11.92 4.13
N ARG A 6 -11.08 12.25 4.45
CA ARG A 6 -11.93 11.35 5.23
C ARG A 6 -12.37 10.21 4.32
N ILE A 7 -11.77 9.03 4.50
CA ILE A 7 -12.10 7.85 3.70
C ILE A 7 -13.39 7.24 4.25
N ALA A 8 -14.45 7.35 3.46
CA ALA A 8 -15.80 6.85 3.74
C ALA A 8 -16.48 6.48 2.41
N PRO A 9 -17.61 5.76 2.40
CA PRO A 9 -18.32 5.49 1.16
C PRO A 9 -18.58 6.77 0.35
N ARG A 10 -18.31 6.73 -0.96
CA ARG A 10 -18.49 7.81 -1.94
C ARG A 10 -17.71 9.10 -1.64
N PHE A 11 -16.60 9.00 -0.91
CA PHE A 11 -15.75 10.16 -0.62
C PHE A 11 -15.20 10.81 -1.92
N PRO A 12 -14.98 12.15 -1.94
CA PRO A 12 -14.71 12.89 -3.16
C PRO A 12 -13.23 12.83 -3.60
N LEU A 13 -12.71 11.62 -3.83
CA LEU A 13 -11.29 11.42 -4.18
C LEU A 13 -10.87 12.16 -5.46
N ALA A 14 -11.69 12.12 -6.51
CA ALA A 14 -11.39 12.81 -7.77
C ALA A 14 -11.25 14.33 -7.60
N GLN A 15 -12.03 14.93 -6.68
CA GLN A 15 -11.91 16.35 -6.35
C GLN A 15 -10.60 16.62 -5.59
N ALA A 16 -10.21 15.72 -4.68
CA ALA A 16 -8.95 15.82 -3.94
C ALA A 16 -7.70 15.70 -4.84
N LEU A 17 -7.82 15.07 -6.02
CA LEU A 17 -6.78 15.04 -7.05
C LEU A 17 -6.67 16.36 -7.85
N GLY A 18 -7.63 17.28 -7.70
CA GLY A 18 -7.73 18.49 -8.52
C GLY A 18 -8.13 18.20 -9.96
N ALA A 19 -7.98 19.18 -10.86
CA ALA A 19 -8.40 19.05 -12.26
C ALA A 19 -7.54 18.04 -13.05
N ASN A 20 -6.22 18.11 -12.90
CA ASN A 20 -5.25 17.37 -13.74
C ASN A 20 -4.45 16.30 -12.99
N GLY A 21 -4.61 16.20 -11.66
CA GLY A 21 -3.83 15.25 -10.87
C GLY A 21 -4.10 13.79 -11.20
N ARG A 22 -3.09 12.95 -11.06
CA ARG A 22 -3.21 11.50 -11.15
C ARG A 22 -3.03 10.87 -9.77
N LEU A 23 -3.73 9.77 -9.52
CA LEU A 23 -3.55 8.97 -8.32
C LEU A 23 -2.40 7.99 -8.53
N ALA A 24 -1.31 8.16 -7.78
CA ALA A 24 -0.19 7.22 -7.81
C ALA A 24 -0.59 5.91 -7.14
N VAL A 25 -0.39 4.80 -7.84
CA VAL A 25 -0.76 3.47 -7.35
C VAL A 25 0.13 2.42 -8.03
N GLY A 26 0.44 1.33 -7.33
CA GLY A 26 0.96 0.14 -8.02
C GLY A 26 -0.03 -0.31 -9.09
N ASP A 27 0.42 -0.84 -10.23
CA ASP A 27 -0.51 -1.23 -11.30
C ASP A 27 -1.56 -2.23 -10.76
N PRO A 28 -2.86 -1.88 -10.76
CA PRO A 28 -3.90 -2.76 -10.23
C PRO A 28 -4.04 -4.09 -10.96
N ALA A 29 -3.47 -4.23 -12.16
CA ALA A 29 -3.47 -5.48 -12.90
C ALA A 29 -2.60 -6.58 -12.26
N TYR A 30 -1.55 -6.22 -11.51
CA TYR A 30 -0.59 -7.22 -10.99
C TYR A 30 0.14 -6.85 -9.71
N VAL A 31 0.19 -5.57 -9.31
CA VAL A 31 0.86 -5.14 -8.07
C VAL A 31 -0.12 -5.31 -6.90
N PRO A 32 0.24 -6.05 -5.82
CA PRO A 32 -0.65 -6.25 -4.67
C PRO A 32 -1.22 -4.96 -4.09
N ALA A 33 -0.39 -3.93 -3.89
CA ALA A 33 -0.84 -2.63 -3.39
C ALA A 33 -1.90 -1.98 -4.30
N GLY A 34 -1.78 -2.16 -5.62
CA GLY A 34 -2.74 -1.70 -6.61
C GLY A 34 -4.05 -2.48 -6.56
N ILE A 35 -3.98 -3.80 -6.42
CA ILE A 35 -5.15 -4.68 -6.28
C ILE A 35 -5.93 -4.32 -5.01
N TYR A 36 -5.25 -4.11 -3.88
CA TYR A 36 -5.89 -3.66 -2.64
C TYR A 36 -6.51 -2.28 -2.79
N ALA A 37 -5.81 -1.34 -3.43
CA ALA A 37 -6.32 0.00 -3.71
C ALA A 37 -7.58 -0.03 -4.56
N GLN A 38 -7.58 -0.75 -5.67
CA GLN A 38 -8.74 -0.90 -6.54
C GLN A 38 -9.91 -1.55 -5.80
N THR A 39 -9.64 -2.60 -5.02
CA THR A 39 -10.67 -3.30 -4.22
C THR A 39 -11.31 -2.35 -3.20
N ALA A 40 -10.50 -1.62 -2.45
CA ALA A 40 -10.96 -0.63 -1.47
C ALA A 40 -11.79 0.48 -2.11
N LEU A 41 -11.30 1.07 -3.20
CA LEU A 41 -12.00 2.13 -3.91
C LEU A 41 -13.30 1.64 -4.56
N THR A 42 -13.33 0.40 -5.03
CA THR A 42 -14.54 -0.22 -5.60
C THR A 42 -15.58 -0.44 -4.50
N ARG A 43 -15.18 -1.02 -3.36
CA ARG A 43 -16.07 -1.23 -2.22
C ARG A 43 -16.61 0.07 -1.63
N LEU A 44 -15.81 1.14 -1.67
CA LEU A 44 -16.24 2.48 -1.25
C LEU A 44 -17.04 3.21 -2.33
N GLY A 45 -17.22 2.65 -3.54
CA GLY A 45 -17.99 3.26 -4.62
C GLY A 45 -17.31 4.46 -5.30
N VAL A 46 -15.99 4.56 -5.23
CA VAL A 46 -15.20 5.70 -5.73
C VAL A 46 -14.33 5.34 -6.93
N TRP A 47 -14.06 4.05 -7.15
CA TRP A 47 -13.21 3.58 -8.25
C TRP A 47 -13.55 4.17 -9.63
N PRO A 48 -14.83 4.23 -10.06
CA PRO A 48 -15.18 4.79 -11.37
C PRO A 48 -14.72 6.24 -11.57
N SER A 49 -14.61 7.02 -10.49
CA SER A 49 -14.20 8.43 -10.54
C SER A 49 -12.71 8.66 -10.80
N VAL A 50 -11.86 7.64 -10.57
CA VAL A 50 -10.39 7.77 -10.63
C VAL A 50 -9.69 6.76 -11.52
N GLN A 51 -10.37 5.70 -11.98
CA GLN A 51 -9.76 4.60 -12.74
C GLN A 51 -9.06 5.03 -14.05
N THR A 52 -9.47 6.15 -14.65
CA THR A 52 -8.83 6.73 -15.86
C THR A 52 -7.73 7.75 -15.52
N ARG A 53 -7.56 8.11 -14.25
CA ARG A 53 -6.62 9.12 -13.73
C ARG A 53 -5.55 8.51 -12.85
N LEU A 54 -5.05 7.32 -13.23
CA LEU A 54 -4.00 6.65 -12.49
C LEU A 54 -2.61 7.04 -13.02
N ALA A 55 -1.66 7.15 -12.11
CA ALA A 55 -0.22 7.07 -12.39
C ALA A 55 0.22 5.68 -11.91
N ARG A 56 0.16 4.70 -12.82
CA ARG A 56 0.45 3.30 -12.53
C ARG A 56 1.95 3.09 -12.42
N ALA A 57 2.36 2.31 -11.44
CA ALA A 57 3.76 2.02 -11.16
C ALA A 57 3.99 0.50 -11.07
N ASP A 58 5.18 0.05 -11.43
CA ASP A 58 5.54 -1.37 -11.43
C ASP A 58 5.62 -1.98 -10.01
N ASN A 59 5.69 -1.13 -8.98
CA ASN A 59 5.59 -1.54 -7.58
C ASN A 59 5.16 -0.36 -6.67
N VAL A 60 4.84 -0.68 -5.42
CA VAL A 60 4.35 0.32 -4.45
C VAL A 60 5.38 1.40 -4.09
N ARG A 61 6.68 1.09 -4.14
CA ARG A 61 7.75 2.05 -3.83
C ARG A 61 7.95 3.06 -4.96
N VAL A 62 7.76 2.65 -6.20
CA VAL A 62 7.73 3.57 -7.34
C VAL A 62 6.50 4.48 -7.26
N ALA A 63 5.32 3.95 -6.93
CA ALA A 63 4.12 4.76 -6.69
C ALA A 63 4.33 5.79 -5.57
N LEU A 64 4.96 5.38 -4.45
CA LEU A 64 5.34 6.27 -3.36
C LEU A 64 6.24 7.41 -3.84
N SER A 65 7.24 7.09 -4.69
CA SER A 65 8.19 8.08 -5.20
C SER A 65 7.52 9.19 -6.03
N TYR A 66 6.45 8.89 -6.77
CA TYR A 66 5.69 9.90 -7.51
C TYR A 66 5.04 10.94 -6.57
N VAL A 67 4.57 10.50 -5.40
CA VAL A 67 4.02 11.41 -4.39
C VAL A 67 5.13 12.21 -3.71
N ALA A 68 6.21 11.54 -3.33
CA ALA A 68 7.37 12.17 -2.67
C ALA A 68 8.03 13.25 -3.54
N ARG A 69 8.03 13.06 -4.88
CA ARG A 69 8.54 14.01 -5.86
C ARG A 69 7.52 15.04 -6.34
N HIS A 70 6.31 15.03 -5.78
CA HIS A 70 5.20 15.91 -6.17
C HIS A 70 4.73 15.74 -7.62
N GLU A 71 5.06 14.62 -8.27
CA GLU A 71 4.58 14.26 -9.61
C GLU A 71 3.10 13.81 -9.58
N ALA A 72 2.65 13.29 -8.43
CA ALA A 72 1.26 12.95 -8.16
C ALA A 72 0.79 13.58 -6.84
N PRO A 73 -0.38 14.24 -6.79
CA PRO A 73 -0.85 14.91 -5.57
C PRO A 73 -1.25 13.94 -4.45
N LEU A 74 -1.64 12.71 -4.80
CA LEU A 74 -2.03 11.66 -3.87
C LEU A 74 -1.55 10.31 -4.40
N GLY A 75 -1.32 9.36 -3.48
CA GLY A 75 -1.09 7.97 -3.82
C GLY A 75 -1.62 7.01 -2.77
N ILE A 76 -1.80 5.76 -3.17
CA ILE A 76 -2.21 4.66 -2.28
C ILE A 76 -1.05 3.69 -2.14
N VAL A 77 -0.54 3.57 -0.92
CA VAL A 77 0.62 2.77 -0.52
C VAL A 77 0.32 2.08 0.82
N TYR A 78 1.20 1.19 1.27
CA TYR A 78 1.09 0.64 2.63
C TYR A 78 1.48 1.68 3.68
N GLU A 79 0.92 1.56 4.88
CA GLU A 79 1.26 2.45 6.00
C GLU A 79 2.76 2.39 6.34
N THR A 80 3.36 1.20 6.25
CA THR A 80 4.79 0.97 6.48
C THR A 80 5.66 1.71 5.45
N ASP A 81 5.21 1.81 4.20
CA ASP A 81 5.90 2.56 3.15
C ASP A 81 5.84 4.07 3.43
N ALA A 82 4.66 4.60 3.77
CA ALA A 82 4.48 6.01 4.09
C ALA A 82 5.28 6.43 5.34
N ARG A 83 5.37 5.56 6.36
CA ARG A 83 6.18 5.81 7.57
C ARG A 83 7.68 5.79 7.29
N ALA A 84 8.12 5.11 6.23
CA ALA A 84 9.53 5.01 5.85
C ALA A 84 10.00 6.15 4.93
N GLU A 85 9.09 7.02 4.46
CA GLU A 85 9.40 8.09 3.51
C GLU A 85 9.06 9.46 4.10
N PRO A 86 10.07 10.25 4.54
CA PRO A 86 9.86 11.58 5.13
C PRO A 86 9.20 12.60 4.18
N GLY A 87 9.33 12.39 2.86
CA GLY A 87 8.76 13.28 1.83
C GLY A 87 7.25 13.18 1.67
N VAL A 88 6.58 12.26 2.39
CA VAL A 88 5.12 12.10 2.32
C VAL A 88 4.46 12.20 3.69
N ARG A 89 3.14 12.32 3.68
CA ARG A 89 2.31 12.26 4.89
C ARG A 89 1.06 11.45 4.62
N ILE A 90 0.64 10.66 5.61
CA ILE A 90 -0.65 9.96 5.58
C ILE A 90 -1.78 11.01 5.66
N VAL A 91 -2.66 11.02 4.66
CA VAL A 91 -3.83 11.94 4.59
C VAL A 91 -5.15 11.25 4.90
N GLY A 92 -5.17 9.92 4.94
CA GLY A 92 -6.32 9.09 5.26
C GLY A 92 -5.90 7.62 5.33
N LEU A 93 -6.62 6.83 6.13
CA LEU A 93 -6.44 5.38 6.24
C LEU A 93 -7.68 4.68 5.68
N PHE A 94 -7.47 3.68 4.84
CA PHE A 94 -8.56 2.87 4.33
C PHE A 94 -9.14 2.02 5.48
N PRO A 95 -10.48 1.93 5.62
CA PRO A 95 -11.08 1.03 6.60
C PRO A 95 -10.63 -0.42 6.33
N GLU A 96 -10.33 -1.19 7.37
CA GLU A 96 -9.91 -2.61 7.19
C GLU A 96 -10.96 -3.41 6.42
N ALA A 97 -12.24 -3.13 6.66
CA ALA A 97 -13.35 -3.71 5.93
C ALA A 97 -13.51 -3.16 4.50
N SER A 98 -12.56 -2.41 3.93
CA SER A 98 -12.64 -1.95 2.52
C SER A 98 -11.90 -2.89 1.56
N HIS A 99 -10.94 -3.67 2.05
CA HIS A 99 -10.12 -4.59 1.26
C HIS A 99 -9.92 -5.93 2.00
N PRO A 100 -9.46 -6.99 1.31
CA PRO A 100 -8.99 -8.19 1.99
C PRO A 100 -7.83 -7.88 2.94
N ALA A 101 -7.56 -8.76 3.90
CA ALA A 101 -6.40 -8.64 4.75
C ALA A 101 -5.11 -8.55 3.91
N ILE A 102 -4.19 -7.70 4.36
CA ILE A 102 -2.89 -7.50 3.72
C ILE A 102 -1.91 -8.43 4.43
N ASP A 103 -1.72 -9.61 3.86
CA ASP A 103 -0.85 -10.66 4.40
C ASP A 103 0.39 -10.84 3.54
N TYR A 104 1.53 -11.09 4.19
CA TYR A 104 2.82 -11.33 3.55
C TYR A 104 3.24 -12.80 3.77
N PRO A 105 2.74 -13.74 2.95
CA PRO A 105 3.11 -15.14 3.08
C PRO A 105 4.59 -15.33 2.73
N ALA A 106 5.29 -16.14 3.52
CA ALA A 106 6.63 -16.61 3.22
C ALA A 106 6.58 -18.13 3.02
N ALA A 107 7.22 -18.62 1.95
CA ALA A 107 7.27 -20.03 1.63
C ALA A 107 8.67 -20.44 1.18
N LEU A 108 9.04 -21.68 1.50
CA LEU A 108 10.24 -22.30 0.96
C LEU A 108 9.98 -22.73 -0.48
N VAL A 109 10.88 -22.37 -1.38
CA VAL A 109 10.84 -22.82 -2.78
C VAL A 109 11.27 -24.30 -2.84
N ARG A 110 10.78 -25.04 -3.84
CA ARG A 110 11.17 -26.43 -4.10
C ARG A 110 12.70 -26.56 -4.16
N GLY A 111 13.25 -27.54 -3.44
CA GLY A 111 14.70 -27.75 -3.37
C GLY A 111 15.42 -26.85 -2.36
N ALA A 112 14.69 -26.17 -1.47
CA ALA A 112 15.29 -25.30 -0.46
C ALA A 112 16.44 -25.98 0.32
N THR A 113 17.55 -25.24 0.46
CA THR A 113 18.73 -25.68 1.20
C THR A 113 18.49 -25.69 2.72
N PRO A 114 19.34 -26.35 3.51
CA PRO A 114 19.29 -26.23 4.97
C PRO A 114 19.39 -24.78 5.45
N ALA A 115 20.19 -23.94 4.79
CA ALA A 115 20.30 -22.51 5.11
C ALA A 115 18.97 -21.77 4.88
N ALA A 116 18.27 -22.04 3.78
CA ALA A 116 16.95 -21.46 3.52
C ALA A 116 15.90 -21.90 4.56
N ARG A 117 15.94 -23.17 4.98
CA ARG A 117 15.10 -23.69 6.08
C ARG A 117 15.40 -22.99 7.41
N GLY A 118 16.68 -22.81 7.73
CA GLY A 118 17.13 -22.08 8.92
C GLY A 118 16.67 -20.62 8.91
N PHE A 119 16.75 -19.95 7.76
CA PHE A 119 16.25 -18.58 7.61
C PHE A 119 14.73 -18.50 7.75
N ALA A 120 13.97 -19.43 7.16
CA ALA A 120 12.52 -19.48 7.33
C ALA A 120 12.11 -19.68 8.80
N ALA A 121 12.81 -20.53 9.54
CA ALA A 121 12.61 -20.69 10.98
C ALA A 121 12.97 -19.40 11.75
N TYR A 122 14.07 -18.74 11.37
CA TYR A 122 14.47 -17.46 11.97
C TYR A 122 13.41 -16.36 11.76
N LEU A 123 12.77 -16.28 10.58
CA LEU A 123 11.70 -15.30 10.31
C LEU A 123 10.49 -15.46 11.26
N GLN A 124 10.30 -16.65 11.84
CA GLN A 124 9.25 -16.92 12.82
C GLN A 124 9.70 -16.66 14.28
N SER A 125 10.98 -16.38 14.51
CA SER A 125 11.54 -16.16 15.85
C SER A 125 11.04 -14.85 16.49
N PRO A 126 11.08 -14.74 17.83
CA PRO A 126 10.76 -13.49 18.52
C PRO A 126 11.60 -12.29 18.06
N ALA A 127 12.88 -12.51 17.70
CA ALA A 127 13.80 -11.48 17.23
C ALA A 127 13.37 -10.91 15.86
N ALA A 128 13.03 -11.79 14.91
CA ALA A 128 12.51 -11.35 13.61
C ALA A 128 11.16 -10.65 13.76
N LYS A 129 10.24 -11.20 14.58
CA LYS A 129 8.95 -10.57 14.88
C LYS A 129 9.11 -9.16 15.49
N ALA A 130 10.09 -8.95 16.37
CA ALA A 130 10.39 -7.63 16.92
C ALA A 130 10.85 -6.63 15.83
N THR A 131 11.69 -7.09 14.90
CA THR A 131 12.11 -6.28 13.75
C THR A 131 10.92 -5.89 12.88
N PHE A 132 10.03 -6.84 12.54
CA PHE A 132 8.83 -6.54 11.76
C PHE A 132 7.93 -5.49 12.43
N ARG A 133 7.67 -5.63 13.74
CA ARG A 133 6.88 -4.64 14.50
C ARG A 133 7.53 -3.26 14.53
N ARG A 134 8.87 -3.18 14.64
CA ARG A 134 9.62 -1.92 14.59
C ARG A 134 9.38 -1.15 13.29
N TYR A 135 9.22 -1.86 12.17
CA TYR A 135 8.91 -1.27 10.87
C TYR A 135 7.39 -1.13 10.59
N GLY A 136 6.55 -1.39 11.59
CA GLY A 136 5.10 -1.19 11.50
C GLY A 136 4.31 -2.38 10.94
N PHE A 137 4.93 -3.54 10.75
CA PHE A 137 4.23 -4.76 10.34
C PHE A 137 3.52 -5.40 11.54
N ARG A 138 2.31 -5.94 11.30
CA ARG A 138 1.63 -6.82 12.25
C ARG A 138 2.24 -8.22 12.15
N THR A 139 2.54 -8.83 13.29
CA THR A 139 3.07 -10.20 13.36
C THR A 139 2.05 -11.10 14.05
N PHE A 140 1.73 -12.23 13.45
CA PHE A 140 0.85 -13.23 14.05
C PHE A 140 1.61 -14.07 15.09
N GLY A 141 0.87 -14.57 16.09
CA GLY A 141 1.36 -15.44 17.15
C GLY A 141 1.73 -16.80 16.62
#